data_AF-A0A7Y2FX75-F1
#
_entry.id   AF-A0A7Y2FX75-F1
#
_cell.length_a   1.000
_cell.length_b   1.000
_cell.length_c   1.000
_cell.angle_alpha   90.00
_cell.angle_beta   90.00
_cell.angle_gamma   90.00
#
_symmetry.space_group_name_H-M   'P 1'
#
loop_
_entity.id
_entity.type
_entity.pdbx_description
1 polymer ?
#
loop_
_entity_poly.entity_id
_entity_poly.type
_entity_poly.pdbx_seq_one_letter_code
_entity_poly.pdbx_strand_id
1 'polypeptide(L)'
;MKKAYNVYSIFEKLNVAAGVKAFSVLLMFSICFLGLSADVSAQSFNSDPNAVAVDHTVIKNTVVNEDKNAAIQVIKAEMSILQDQVLQVQNSAREEVVHGAKMHFLTRLGTELKGGTDVVNSLMSAHTSLATYAEPFNNNPPTAGFIDVEGIVELYAAKLQ
;
A
#
# COMPACT_ATOMS: atom_id res chain seq x y z
N MET A 1 30.09 47.25 39.96
CA MET A 1 29.36 45.98 40.14
C MET A 1 28.61 45.65 38.87
N LYS A 2 29.07 44.69 38.06
CA LYS A 2 28.39 44.24 36.83
C LYS A 2 27.50 43.03 37.18
N LYS A 3 26.17 43.18 37.05
CA LYS A 3 25.23 42.05 37.14
C LYS A 3 25.17 41.36 35.77
N ALA A 4 25.83 40.22 35.63
CA ALA A 4 25.66 39.32 34.49
C ALA A 4 24.47 38.39 34.79
N TYR A 5 23.28 38.74 34.28
CA TYR A 5 22.11 37.87 34.36
C TYR A 5 22.21 36.76 33.31
N ASN A 6 22.56 35.57 33.79
CA ASN A 6 22.04 34.25 33.43
C ASN A 6 21.27 34.11 32.09
N VAL A 7 21.92 34.31 30.94
CA VAL A 7 21.34 33.99 29.62
C VAL A 7 21.55 32.52 29.23
N TYR A 8 22.56 31.86 29.81
CA TYR A 8 22.94 30.49 29.43
C TYR A 8 21.96 29.41 29.95
N SER A 9 21.28 29.63 31.06
CA SER A 9 20.38 28.63 31.69
C SER A 9 19.06 28.40 30.94
N ILE A 10 18.56 29.40 30.19
CA ILE A 10 17.27 29.32 29.50
C ILE A 10 17.39 28.53 28.20
N PHE A 11 18.47 28.74 27.45
CA PHE A 11 18.71 28.04 26.17
C PHE A 11 19.01 26.55 26.36
N GLU A 12 19.71 26.18 27.43
CA GLU A 12 20.04 24.79 27.73
C GLU A 12 18.79 23.97 28.09
N LYS A 13 17.86 24.55 28.87
CA LYS A 13 16.60 23.89 29.24
C LYS A 13 15.60 23.80 28.08
N LEU A 14 15.56 24.79 27.19
CA LEU A 14 14.69 24.76 26.00
C LEU A 14 15.14 23.69 24.98
N ASN A 15 16.45 23.52 24.78
CA ASN A 15 16.97 22.51 23.86
C ASN A 15 16.77 21.08 24.36
N VAL A 16 16.93 20.83 25.66
CA VAL A 16 16.73 19.48 26.23
C VAL A 16 15.24 19.13 26.25
N ALA A 17 14.35 20.07 26.62
CA ALA A 17 12.91 19.81 26.62
C ALA A 17 12.35 19.62 25.19
N ALA A 18 12.85 20.37 24.21
CA ALA A 18 12.49 20.18 22.80
C ALA A 18 13.04 18.85 22.26
N GLY A 19 14.27 18.48 22.62
CA GLY A 19 14.90 17.22 22.24
C GLY A 19 14.17 15.99 22.81
N VAL A 20 13.74 16.03 24.07
CA VAL A 20 12.96 14.94 24.69
C VAL A 20 11.58 14.80 24.05
N LYS A 21 10.92 15.92 23.70
CA LYS A 21 9.65 15.88 22.96
C LYS A 21 9.83 15.34 21.54
N ALA A 22 10.87 15.75 20.83
CA ALA A 22 11.19 15.25 19.50
C ALA A 22 11.52 13.75 19.54
N PHE A 23 12.27 13.30 20.55
CA PHE A 23 12.57 11.87 20.76
C PHE A 23 11.31 11.06 21.09
N SER A 24 10.40 11.60 21.90
CA SER A 24 9.11 10.96 22.20
C SER A 24 8.21 10.83 20.97
N VAL A 25 8.14 11.87 20.13
CA VAL A 25 7.39 11.84 18.86
C VAL A 25 8.04 10.85 17.88
N LEU A 26 9.37 10.81 17.81
CA LEU A 26 10.10 9.89 16.93
C LEU A 26 10.01 8.43 17.41
N LEU A 27 9.94 8.20 18.71
CA LEU A 27 9.67 6.90 19.33
C LEU A 27 8.23 6.47 19.06
N MET A 28 7.25 7.37 19.20
CA MET A 28 5.84 7.10 18.90
C MET A 28 5.64 6.82 17.41
N PHE A 29 6.31 7.57 16.53
CA PHE A 29 6.35 7.29 15.10
C PHE A 29 6.99 5.92 14.84
N SER A 30 8.12 5.61 15.48
CA SER A 30 8.75 4.30 15.36
C SER A 30 7.83 3.17 15.84
N ILE A 31 7.10 3.31 16.95
CA ILE A 31 6.17 2.28 17.43
C ILE A 31 4.99 2.09 16.44
N CYS A 32 4.42 3.18 15.90
CA CYS A 32 3.36 3.09 14.90
C CYS A 32 3.81 2.44 13.58
N PHE A 33 5.08 2.61 13.17
CA PHE A 33 5.63 2.01 11.95
C PHE A 33 6.37 0.68 12.18
N LEU A 34 6.79 0.35 13.40
CA LEU A 34 7.30 -0.99 13.76
C LEU A 34 6.16 -2.01 13.82
N GLY A 35 4.93 -1.59 14.15
CA GLY A 35 3.74 -2.43 13.99
C GLY A 35 3.51 -2.87 12.53
N LEU A 36 3.84 -2.01 11.56
CA LEU A 36 3.78 -2.33 10.14
C LEU A 36 4.90 -3.29 9.68
N SER A 37 6.05 -3.32 10.38
CA SER A 37 7.15 -4.25 10.07
C SER A 37 7.04 -5.59 10.80
N ALA A 38 6.32 -5.65 11.93
CA ALA A 38 6.13 -6.89 12.69
C ALA A 38 5.24 -7.91 11.96
N ASP A 39 4.34 -7.47 11.08
CA ASP A 39 3.54 -8.36 10.23
C ASP A 39 4.34 -9.01 9.08
N VAL A 40 5.49 -8.43 8.69
CA VAL A 40 6.26 -8.96 7.55
C VAL A 40 7.12 -10.18 7.92
N SER A 41 7.46 -10.34 9.20
CA SER A 41 8.40 -11.41 9.65
C SER A 41 7.74 -12.56 10.41
N ALA A 42 6.44 -12.49 10.74
CA ALA A 42 5.70 -13.58 11.38
C ALA A 42 4.96 -14.49 10.38
N GLN A 43 5.02 -14.19 9.08
CA GLN A 43 4.38 -14.96 8.02
C GLN A 43 5.17 -16.23 7.64
N SER A 44 5.71 -16.94 8.64
CA SER A 44 6.23 -18.30 8.45
C SER A 44 5.24 -19.29 9.06
N PHE A 45 4.52 -19.99 8.19
CA PHE A 45 3.80 -21.24 8.46
C PHE A 45 2.63 -21.21 9.46
N ASN A 46 1.69 -20.26 9.33
CA ASN A 46 0.37 -20.46 9.93
C ASN A 46 -0.72 -20.28 8.89
N SER A 47 -1.46 -21.36 8.66
CA SER A 47 -2.70 -21.37 7.88
C SER A 47 -3.70 -20.43 8.55
N ASP A 48 -3.82 -19.22 8.02
CA ASP A 48 -4.79 -18.24 8.47
C ASP A 48 -6.21 -18.73 8.13
N PRO A 49 -7.09 -19.01 9.10
CA PRO A 49 -8.47 -19.39 8.82
C PRO A 49 -9.28 -18.23 8.21
N ASN A 50 -8.73 -17.02 8.19
CA ASN A 50 -9.30 -15.84 7.50
C ASN A 50 -8.57 -15.48 6.20
N ALA A 51 -7.70 -16.36 5.68
CA ALA A 51 -7.15 -16.16 4.35
C ALA A 51 -8.32 -16.07 3.35
N VAL A 52 -8.52 -14.89 2.78
CA VAL A 52 -9.54 -14.69 1.73
C VAL A 52 -9.23 -15.71 0.64
N ALA A 53 -10.13 -16.68 0.47
CA ALA A 53 -9.99 -17.72 -0.53
C ALA A 53 -10.22 -17.07 -1.91
N VAL A 54 -9.12 -16.64 -2.52
CA VAL A 54 -9.15 -15.97 -3.82
C VAL A 54 -9.04 -17.02 -4.93
N ASP A 55 -9.97 -16.99 -5.87
CA ASP A 55 -9.87 -17.81 -7.08
C ASP A 55 -8.86 -17.20 -8.06
N HIS A 56 -7.77 -17.93 -8.32
CA HIS A 56 -6.71 -17.50 -9.24
C HIS A 56 -6.94 -17.98 -10.68
N THR A 57 -8.08 -18.59 -11.01
CA THR A 57 -8.43 -19.02 -12.38
C THR A 57 -8.26 -17.89 -13.40
N VAL A 58 -8.64 -16.67 -13.05
CA VAL A 58 -8.48 -15.46 -13.87
C VAL A 58 -7.02 -15.26 -14.34
N ILE A 59 -6.06 -15.46 -13.43
CA ILE A 59 -4.63 -15.27 -13.71
C ILE A 59 -4.08 -16.45 -14.53
N LYS A 60 -4.55 -17.67 -14.26
CA LYS A 60 -4.15 -18.88 -15.01
C LYS A 60 -4.55 -18.82 -16.49
N ASN A 61 -5.64 -18.13 -16.80
CA ASN A 61 -6.13 -17.95 -18.17
C ASN A 61 -5.40 -16.81 -18.92
N THR A 62 -4.58 -16.02 -18.23
CA THR A 62 -3.85 -14.91 -18.82
C THR A 62 -2.48 -15.38 -19.30
N VAL A 63 -2.21 -15.30 -20.61
CA VAL A 63 -0.88 -15.55 -21.17
C VAL A 63 -0.01 -14.33 -20.89
N VAL A 64 0.73 -14.35 -19.79
CA VAL A 64 1.59 -13.22 -19.42
C VAL A 64 2.91 -13.34 -20.19
N ASN A 65 3.23 -12.32 -20.98
CA ASN A 65 4.46 -12.28 -21.76
C ASN A 65 5.61 -11.92 -20.78
N GLU A 66 6.59 -12.81 -20.65
CA GLU A 66 7.52 -12.87 -19.50
C GLU A 66 8.56 -11.74 -19.40
N ASP A 67 8.42 -10.63 -20.13
CA ASP A 67 9.32 -9.48 -19.94
C ASP A 67 8.89 -8.66 -18.73
N LYS A 68 9.44 -9.04 -17.57
CA LYS A 68 9.32 -8.33 -16.30
C LYS A 68 9.65 -6.84 -16.41
N ASN A 69 10.61 -6.43 -17.24
CA ASN A 69 10.95 -5.02 -17.39
C ASN A 69 9.87 -4.27 -18.17
N ALA A 70 9.29 -4.90 -19.19
CA ALA A 70 8.13 -4.36 -19.89
C ALA A 70 6.92 -4.25 -18.95
N ALA A 71 6.64 -5.28 -18.15
CA ALA A 71 5.59 -5.28 -17.14
C ALA A 71 5.74 -4.11 -16.14
N ILE A 72 6.96 -3.87 -15.64
CA ILE A 72 7.25 -2.74 -14.75
C ILE A 72 6.99 -1.40 -15.44
N GLN A 73 7.31 -1.26 -16.73
CA GLN A 73 7.04 -0.02 -17.47
C GLN A 73 5.54 0.23 -17.65
N VAL A 74 4.77 -0.82 -18.01
CA VAL A 74 3.31 -0.74 -18.10
C VAL A 74 2.71 -0.33 -16.76
N ILE A 75 3.11 -0.95 -15.66
CA ILE A 75 2.61 -0.63 -14.32
C ILE A 75 2.93 0.82 -13.95
N LYS A 76 4.15 1.30 -14.22
CA LYS A 76 4.53 2.70 -13.97
C LYS A 76 3.68 3.67 -14.79
N ALA A 77 3.42 3.36 -16.06
CA ALA A 77 2.57 4.19 -16.92
C ALA A 77 1.14 4.25 -16.38
N GLU A 78 0.57 3.10 -15.99
CA GLU A 78 -0.78 3.03 -15.42
C GLU A 78 -0.90 3.75 -14.07
N MET A 79 0.11 3.62 -13.20
CA MET A 79 0.15 4.38 -11.95
C MET A 79 0.21 5.90 -12.22
N SER A 80 0.95 6.34 -13.23
CA SER A 80 0.99 7.76 -13.63
C SER A 80 -0.37 8.23 -14.13
N ILE A 81 -1.03 7.44 -14.98
CA ILE A 81 -2.38 7.75 -15.49
C ILE A 81 -3.38 7.88 -14.34
N LEU A 82 -3.37 6.94 -13.38
CA LEU A 82 -4.25 7.01 -12.21
C LEU A 82 -3.92 8.20 -11.31
N GLN A 83 -2.65 8.56 -11.15
CA GLN A 83 -2.26 9.76 -10.40
C GLN A 83 -2.78 11.03 -11.07
N ASP A 84 -2.72 11.13 -12.39
CA ASP A 84 -3.26 12.27 -13.14
C ASP A 84 -4.80 12.30 -13.07
N GLN A 85 -5.44 11.13 -13.02
CA GLN A 85 -6.88 10.99 -12.85
C GLN A 85 -7.37 11.31 -11.43
N VAL A 86 -6.50 11.42 -10.42
CA VAL A 86 -6.92 11.72 -9.04
C VAL A 86 -7.70 13.03 -8.95
N LEU A 87 -7.39 13.99 -9.82
CA LEU A 87 -8.07 15.29 -9.92
C LEU A 87 -9.43 15.21 -10.64
N GLN A 88 -9.72 14.08 -11.30
CA GLN A 88 -10.93 13.81 -12.06
C GLN A 88 -11.88 12.82 -11.37
N VAL A 89 -11.43 12.13 -10.32
CA VAL A 89 -12.30 11.31 -9.46
C VAL A 89 -13.33 12.25 -8.85
N GLN A 90 -14.57 12.21 -9.35
CA GLN A 90 -15.60 13.16 -8.96
C GLN A 90 -16.36 12.65 -7.75
N ASN A 91 -16.23 13.34 -6.61
CA ASN A 91 -17.19 13.51 -5.50
C ASN A 91 -18.02 12.29 -5.00
N SER A 92 -17.70 11.07 -5.40
CA SER A 92 -18.43 9.86 -5.05
C SER A 92 -17.49 8.94 -4.28
N ALA A 93 -17.92 8.57 -3.07
CA ALA A 93 -17.17 7.66 -2.20
C ALA A 93 -16.86 6.32 -2.90
N ARG A 94 -17.67 5.93 -3.90
CA ARG A 94 -17.41 4.73 -4.70
C ARG A 94 -16.20 4.90 -5.61
N GLU A 95 -16.11 5.99 -6.37
CA GLU A 95 -15.00 6.18 -7.30
C GLU A 95 -13.66 6.36 -6.57
N GLU A 96 -13.66 7.02 -5.42
CA GLU A 96 -12.47 7.15 -4.55
C GLU A 96 -11.98 5.78 -4.05
N VAL A 97 -12.90 4.93 -3.59
CA VAL A 97 -12.59 3.58 -3.11
C VAL A 97 -12.08 2.68 -4.26
N VAL A 98 -12.71 2.75 -5.44
CA VAL A 98 -12.26 2.00 -6.62
C VAL A 98 -10.90 2.51 -7.12
N HIS A 99 -10.67 3.82 -7.11
CA HIS A 99 -9.37 4.40 -7.46
C HIS A 99 -8.29 3.95 -6.48
N GLY A 100 -8.56 4.00 -5.18
CA GLY A 100 -7.68 3.49 -4.13
C GLY A 100 -7.35 2.00 -4.30
N ALA A 101 -8.36 1.18 -4.63
CA ALA A 101 -8.19 -0.25 -4.89
C ALA A 101 -7.27 -0.51 -6.11
N LYS A 102 -7.45 0.23 -7.21
CA LYS A 102 -6.58 0.16 -8.39
C LYS A 102 -5.14 0.55 -8.07
N MET A 103 -4.95 1.66 -7.34
CA MET A 103 -3.63 2.12 -6.92
C MET A 103 -2.95 1.13 -5.97
N HIS A 104 -3.69 0.55 -5.04
CA HIS A 104 -3.21 -0.48 -4.11
C HIS A 104 -2.70 -1.71 -4.88
N PHE A 105 -3.51 -2.23 -5.81
CA PHE A 105 -3.15 -3.38 -6.65
C PHE A 105 -1.86 -3.13 -7.44
N LEU A 106 -1.77 -2.00 -8.17
CA LEU A 106 -0.59 -1.67 -8.98
C LEU A 106 0.66 -1.43 -8.13
N THR A 107 0.51 -0.82 -6.95
CA THR A 107 1.63 -0.60 -6.02
C THR A 107 2.17 -1.93 -5.51
N ARG A 108 1.28 -2.86 -5.14
CA ARG A 108 1.66 -4.21 -4.69
C ARG A 108 2.36 -4.98 -5.80
N LEU A 109 1.75 -5.01 -6.99
CA LEU A 109 2.30 -5.68 -8.17
C LEU A 109 3.68 -5.12 -8.54
N GLY A 110 3.83 -3.80 -8.57
CA GLY A 110 5.09 -3.13 -8.87
C GLY A 110 6.17 -3.39 -7.82
N THR A 111 5.80 -3.54 -6.55
CA THR A 111 6.72 -3.87 -5.46
C THR A 111 7.24 -5.30 -5.59
N GLU A 112 6.35 -6.27 -5.84
CA GLU A 112 6.71 -7.68 -6.03
C GLU A 112 7.63 -7.87 -7.25
N LEU A 113 7.28 -7.25 -8.38
CA LEU A 113 8.12 -7.30 -9.57
C LEU A 113 9.50 -6.70 -9.32
N LYS A 114 9.59 -5.54 -8.66
CA LYS A 114 10.90 -4.96 -8.28
C LYS A 114 11.68 -5.86 -7.32
N GLY A 115 10.97 -6.58 -6.45
CA GLY A 115 11.53 -7.48 -5.44
C GLY A 115 12.19 -8.74 -6.01
N GLY A 116 11.93 -9.08 -7.27
CA GLY A 116 12.53 -10.27 -7.89
C GLY A 116 11.52 -11.29 -8.40
N THR A 117 10.28 -11.22 -7.91
CA THR A 117 9.20 -12.14 -8.22
C THR A 117 8.84 -12.12 -9.72
N ASP A 118 8.47 -13.27 -10.27
CA ASP A 118 7.94 -13.43 -11.62
C ASP A 118 6.56 -12.78 -11.74
N VAL A 119 6.14 -12.48 -12.98
CA VAL A 119 4.92 -11.69 -13.21
C VAL A 119 3.66 -12.42 -12.75
N VAL A 120 3.61 -13.74 -12.92
CA VAL A 120 2.45 -14.56 -12.53
C VAL A 120 2.30 -14.61 -11.01
N ASN A 121 3.36 -14.94 -10.27
CA ASN A 121 3.29 -14.94 -8.80
C ASN A 121 3.09 -13.53 -8.23
N SER A 122 3.63 -12.49 -8.89
CA SER A 122 3.38 -11.10 -8.51
C SER A 122 1.90 -10.73 -8.69
N LEU A 123 1.26 -11.18 -9.78
CA LEU A 123 -0.18 -11.00 -10.02
C LEU A 123 -1.02 -11.75 -8.98
N MET A 124 -0.66 -12.99 -8.64
CA MET A 124 -1.37 -13.76 -7.62
C MET A 124 -1.27 -13.09 -6.25
N SER A 125 -0.07 -12.64 -5.85
CA SER A 125 0.17 -11.92 -4.61
C SER A 125 -0.59 -10.58 -4.56
N ALA A 126 -0.61 -9.83 -5.67
CA ALA A 126 -1.37 -8.60 -5.78
C ALA A 126 -2.88 -8.83 -5.73
N HIS A 127 -3.37 -9.93 -6.32
CA HIS A 127 -4.78 -10.32 -6.27
C HIS A 127 -5.22 -10.63 -4.84
N THR A 128 -4.46 -11.47 -4.10
CA THR A 128 -4.75 -11.75 -2.69
C THR A 128 -4.75 -10.47 -1.86
N SER A 129 -3.75 -9.60 -2.06
CA SER A 129 -3.67 -8.32 -1.34
C SER A 129 -4.83 -7.38 -1.66
N LEU A 130 -5.31 -7.35 -2.90
CA LEU A 130 -6.48 -6.56 -3.31
C LEU A 130 -7.76 -7.11 -2.68
N ALA A 131 -7.92 -8.43 -2.62
CA ALA A 131 -9.09 -9.05 -1.99
C ALA A 131 -9.16 -8.70 -0.49
N THR A 132 -8.04 -8.76 0.23
CA THR A 132 -7.96 -8.31 1.62
C THR A 132 -8.23 -6.80 1.76
N TYR A 133 -7.70 -5.97 0.85
CA TYR A 133 -7.98 -4.53 0.84
C TYR A 133 -9.48 -4.23 0.59
N ALA A 134 -10.12 -5.03 -0.26
CA ALA A 134 -11.51 -4.85 -0.65
C ALA A 134 -12.51 -5.35 0.40
N GLU A 135 -12.11 -6.30 1.25
CA GLU A 135 -12.94 -6.92 2.29
C GLU A 135 -13.73 -5.92 3.15
N PRO A 136 -13.12 -4.89 3.79
CA PRO A 136 -13.85 -3.94 4.61
C PRO A 136 -14.86 -3.08 3.84
N PHE A 137 -14.66 -2.90 2.52
CA PHE A 137 -15.60 -2.16 1.68
C PHE A 137 -16.72 -3.07 1.20
N ASN A 138 -16.39 -4.29 0.77
CA ASN A 138 -17.36 -5.21 0.19
C ASN A 138 -18.25 -5.90 1.24
N ASN A 139 -17.80 -6.04 2.49
CA ASN A 139 -18.57 -6.68 3.56
C ASN A 139 -19.45 -5.72 4.38
N ASN A 140 -19.32 -4.40 4.18
CA ASN A 140 -20.09 -3.39 4.93
C ASN A 140 -21.09 -2.67 4.01
N PRO A 141 -22.41 -2.66 4.33
CA PRO A 141 -23.31 -1.68 3.75
C PRO A 141 -22.95 -0.29 4.28
N PRO A 142 -22.88 0.79 3.46
CA PRO A 142 -23.39 0.97 2.09
C PRO A 142 -22.38 0.71 0.95
N THR A 143 -21.16 0.25 1.27
CA THR A 143 -20.05 0.08 0.32
C THR A 143 -19.98 -1.31 -0.31
N ALA A 144 -20.92 -2.19 0.04
CA ALA A 144 -20.96 -3.56 -0.44
C ALA A 144 -20.91 -3.62 -1.98
N GLY A 145 -19.91 -4.34 -2.51
CA GLY A 145 -19.67 -4.48 -3.95
C GLY A 145 -19.10 -3.23 -4.63
N PHE A 146 -18.53 -2.28 -3.89
CA PHE A 146 -17.87 -1.13 -4.50
C PHE A 146 -16.64 -1.54 -5.31
N ILE A 147 -15.88 -2.50 -4.80
CA ILE A 147 -14.64 -2.95 -5.44
C ILE A 147 -14.89 -4.28 -6.15
N ASP A 148 -14.81 -4.23 -7.48
CA ASP A 148 -14.76 -5.41 -8.34
C ASP A 148 -13.31 -5.92 -8.41
N VAL A 149 -12.99 -6.86 -7.51
CA VAL A 149 -11.63 -7.42 -7.36
C VAL A 149 -11.20 -8.15 -8.63
N GLU A 150 -12.07 -8.99 -9.18
CA GLU A 150 -11.81 -9.77 -10.39
C GLU A 150 -11.65 -8.85 -11.60
N GLY A 151 -12.55 -7.88 -11.80
CA GLY A 151 -12.45 -6.94 -12.91
C GLY A 151 -11.20 -6.06 -12.87
N ILE A 152 -10.71 -5.68 -11.68
CA ILE A 152 -9.43 -4.96 -11.55
C ILE A 152 -8.25 -5.86 -11.96
N VAL A 153 -8.25 -7.12 -11.52
CA VAL A 153 -7.19 -8.08 -11.84
C VAL A 153 -7.18 -8.38 -13.33
N GLU A 154 -8.33 -8.64 -13.94
CA GLU A 154 -8.48 -8.86 -15.38
C GLU A 154 -7.98 -7.68 -16.19
N LEU A 155 -8.38 -6.45 -15.82
CA LEU A 155 -7.98 -5.23 -16.50
C LEU A 155 -6.46 -5.10 -16.60
N TYR A 156 -5.75 -5.35 -15.50
CA TYR A 156 -4.29 -5.20 -15.48
C TYR A 156 -3.55 -6.44 -15.97
N ALA A 157 -4.10 -7.64 -15.78
CA ALA A 157 -3.55 -8.85 -16.36
C ALA A 157 -3.58 -8.79 -17.90
N ALA A 158 -4.65 -8.26 -18.49
CA ALA A 158 -4.76 -8.03 -19.93
C ALA A 158 -3.73 -7.01 -20.47
N LYS A 159 -3.36 -5.99 -19.67
CA LYS A 159 -2.35 -5.00 -20.05
C LYS A 159 -0.91 -5.54 -20.00
N LEU A 160 -0.69 -6.71 -19.40
CA LEU A 160 0.61 -7.35 -19.22
C LEU A 160 0.86 -8.51 -20.20
N GLN A 161 -0.03 -8.71 -21.18
CA GLN A 161 0.13 -9.62 -22.32
C GLN A 161 0.96 -8.94 -23.43
#